data_AF-X5DR45-F1
#
_entry.id   AF-X5DR45-F1
#
_cell.length_a   1.000
_cell.length_b   1.000
_cell.length_c   1.000
_cell.angle_alpha   90.00
_cell.angle_beta   90.00
_cell.angle_gamma   90.00
#
_symmetry.space_group_name_H-M   'P 1'
#
loop_
_entity.id
_entity.type
_entity.pdbx_description
1 polymer ?
#
loop_
_entity_poly.entity_id
_entity_poly.type
_entity_poly.pdbx_seq_one_letter_code
_entity_poly.pdbx_strand_id
1 'polypeptide(L)'
;MQDTRLFGEYEQDWDAFTLTPWCHPAGSRLGWHTDLLDSGPTRVGAFTWYLNDDWDYDWGGHLQIIDRDHSDVEMVSQASWKGKTPSVSSSIPDVIPPRANRFVAFKSGTWHSVSRVDLTAGDRMRRSIVGFFIKT
;
A
#
# COMPACT_ATOMS: atom_id res chain seq x y z
N MET A 1 24.56 -8.01 1.40
CA MET A 1 23.44 -8.46 0.55
C MET A 1 22.21 -8.43 1.44
N GLN A 2 21.25 -7.54 1.15
CA GLN A 2 19.96 -7.59 1.84
C GLN A 2 19.23 -8.84 1.35
N ASP A 3 18.81 -9.67 2.30
CA ASP A 3 18.00 -10.85 2.08
C ASP A 3 16.65 -10.37 1.49
N THR A 4 16.51 -10.38 0.15
CA THR A 4 15.26 -10.10 -0.55
C THR A 4 14.30 -11.25 -0.26
N ARG A 5 13.70 -11.23 0.94
CA ARG A 5 12.67 -12.18 1.32
C ARG A 5 11.40 -11.83 0.56
N LEU A 6 11.15 -12.58 -0.49
CA LEU A 6 9.82 -12.70 -1.08
C LEU A 6 8.84 -13.06 0.05
N PHE A 7 7.62 -12.49 0.05
CA PHE A 7 6.58 -12.82 1.04
C PHE A 7 5.94 -14.20 0.79
N GLY A 8 6.65 -15.09 0.08
CA GLY A 8 6.26 -16.47 -0.21
C GLY A 8 6.58 -16.92 -1.64
N GLU A 9 6.49 -18.22 -1.88
CA GLU A 9 6.69 -18.89 -3.17
C GLU A 9 5.35 -19.25 -3.83
N TYR A 10 5.27 -19.12 -5.17
CA TYR A 10 4.08 -19.53 -5.94
C TYR A 10 3.85 -21.04 -5.79
N GLU A 11 2.57 -21.44 -5.76
CA GLU A 11 2.05 -22.80 -5.49
C GLU A 11 2.29 -23.31 -4.06
N GLN A 12 3.24 -22.75 -3.32
CA GLN A 12 3.48 -23.07 -1.91
C GLN A 12 2.68 -22.14 -1.00
N ASP A 13 3.05 -20.86 -0.97
CA ASP A 13 2.49 -19.85 -0.06
C ASP A 13 1.27 -19.13 -0.66
N TRP A 14 1.18 -19.05 -1.99
CA TRP A 14 0.04 -18.47 -2.71
C TRP A 14 -0.14 -19.14 -4.08
N ASP A 15 -1.39 -19.22 -4.54
CA ASP A 15 -1.77 -19.90 -5.79
C ASP A 15 -2.66 -19.04 -6.70
N ALA A 16 -3.13 -17.89 -6.21
CA ALA A 16 -3.89 -16.94 -7.00
C ALA A 16 -3.53 -15.50 -6.63
N PHE A 17 -3.97 -14.55 -7.47
CA PHE A 17 -3.90 -13.14 -7.17
C PHE A 17 -5.14 -12.40 -7.66
N THR A 18 -5.44 -11.26 -7.04
CA THR A 18 -6.51 -10.36 -7.45
C THR A 18 -5.96 -9.17 -8.22
N LEU A 19 -6.79 -8.54 -9.06
CA LEU A 19 -6.46 -7.34 -9.80
C LEU A 19 -7.67 -6.39 -9.79
N THR A 20 -7.47 -5.19 -9.24
CA THR A 20 -8.48 -4.13 -9.24
C THR A 20 -7.89 -2.83 -9.78
N PRO A 21 -8.38 -2.31 -10.93
CA PRO A 21 -7.96 -1.02 -11.43
C PRO A 21 -8.58 0.12 -10.60
N TRP A 22 -7.81 1.16 -10.34
CA TRP A 22 -8.25 2.38 -9.67
C TRP A 22 -7.75 3.63 -10.39
N CYS A 23 -8.62 4.64 -10.45
CA CYS A 23 -8.30 6.00 -10.84
C CYS A 23 -8.66 6.94 -9.68
N HIS A 24 -7.66 7.60 -9.10
CA HIS A 24 -7.84 8.49 -7.96
C HIS A 24 -7.65 9.95 -8.39
N PRO A 25 -8.72 10.77 -8.41
CA PRO A 25 -8.60 12.20 -8.70
C PRO A 25 -7.99 12.97 -7.51
N ALA A 26 -7.70 14.25 -7.74
CA ALA A 26 -7.31 15.21 -6.72
C ALA A 26 -8.21 15.12 -5.45
N GLY A 27 -7.58 15.18 -4.28
CA GLY A 27 -8.23 15.05 -2.97
C GLY A 27 -8.38 13.62 -2.46
N SER A 28 -8.22 12.60 -3.31
CA SER A 28 -8.26 11.18 -2.92
C SER A 28 -7.15 10.83 -1.94
N ARG A 29 -7.42 9.92 -1.00
CA ARG A 29 -6.43 9.36 -0.05
C ARG A 29 -6.88 8.00 0.48
N LEU A 30 -5.95 7.24 1.06
CA LEU A 30 -6.27 6.06 1.85
C LEU A 30 -5.49 6.10 3.16
N GLY A 31 -6.19 5.98 4.29
CA GLY A 31 -5.58 6.03 5.62
C GLY A 31 -4.68 4.83 5.90
N TRP A 32 -3.97 4.86 7.04
CA TRP A 32 -3.13 3.75 7.49
C TRP A 32 -3.95 2.48 7.74
N HIS A 33 -3.48 1.36 7.21
CA HIS A 33 -4.07 0.03 7.36
C HIS A 33 -3.01 -1.06 7.08
N THR A 34 -3.37 -2.33 7.26
CA THR A 34 -2.48 -3.50 7.11
C THR A 34 -2.97 -4.53 6.09
N ASP A 35 -4.15 -4.32 5.49
CA ASP A 35 -4.86 -5.25 4.61
C ASP A 35 -5.16 -6.66 5.17
N LEU A 36 -4.88 -6.88 6.46
CA LEU A 36 -5.27 -8.09 7.17
C LEU A 36 -6.80 -8.21 7.20
N LEU A 37 -7.28 -9.43 7.00
CA LEU A 37 -8.69 -9.76 7.08
C LEU A 37 -8.97 -10.56 8.35
N ASP A 38 -10.07 -10.24 9.04
CA ASP A 38 -10.56 -11.03 10.18
C ASP A 38 -11.22 -12.35 9.71
N SER A 39 -11.60 -12.44 8.43
CA SER A 39 -12.17 -13.64 7.79
C SER A 39 -12.04 -13.58 6.26
N GLY A 40 -11.94 -14.74 5.59
CA GLY A 40 -11.80 -14.85 4.13
C GLY A 40 -10.48 -15.51 3.69
N PRO A 41 -10.17 -15.51 2.38
CA PRO A 41 -8.94 -16.08 1.84
C PRO A 41 -7.70 -15.41 2.44
N THR A 42 -6.69 -16.22 2.79
CA THR A 42 -5.45 -15.73 3.37
C THR A 42 -4.71 -14.88 2.34
N ARG A 43 -4.59 -13.58 2.61
CA ARG A 43 -3.74 -12.66 1.85
C ARG A 43 -2.32 -12.77 2.39
N VAL A 44 -1.37 -13.19 1.57
CA VAL A 44 0.05 -13.30 1.97
C VAL A 44 0.87 -12.08 1.58
N GLY A 45 0.41 -11.36 0.55
CA GLY A 45 1.04 -10.12 0.09
C GLY A 45 0.04 -9.21 -0.62
N ALA A 46 0.40 -7.94 -0.71
CA ALA A 46 -0.32 -6.92 -1.47
C ALA A 46 0.62 -6.27 -2.48
N PHE A 47 0.06 -5.72 -3.55
CA PHE A 47 0.83 -4.97 -4.53
C PHE A 47 0.08 -3.76 -5.07
N THR A 48 0.86 -2.82 -5.61
CA THR A 48 0.40 -1.70 -6.42
C THR A 48 1.28 -1.58 -7.65
N TRP A 49 0.66 -1.62 -8.82
CA TRP A 49 1.29 -1.35 -10.11
C TRP A 49 0.80 -0.02 -10.66
N TYR A 50 1.71 0.92 -10.86
CA TYR A 50 1.40 2.28 -11.30
C TYR A 50 1.32 2.40 -12.82
N LEU A 51 0.22 2.96 -13.29
CA LEU A 51 -0.11 3.14 -14.72
C LEU A 51 -0.11 4.63 -15.13
N ASN A 52 0.56 5.48 -14.35
CA ASN A 52 0.71 6.90 -14.71
C ASN A 52 1.72 7.04 -15.86
N ASP A 53 1.55 8.05 -16.70
CA ASP A 53 2.53 8.39 -17.75
C ASP A 53 3.63 9.28 -17.15
N ASP A 54 3.22 10.42 -16.58
CA ASP A 54 4.01 11.33 -15.76
C ASP A 54 3.34 11.52 -14.39
N TRP A 55 4.15 11.71 -13.34
CA TRP A 55 3.64 12.08 -12.02
C TRP A 55 4.66 12.94 -11.28
N ASP A 56 4.29 14.19 -11.02
CA ASP A 56 5.09 15.08 -10.21
C ASP A 56 5.13 14.59 -8.75
N TYR A 57 6.28 14.73 -8.10
CA TYR A 57 6.43 14.36 -6.71
C TYR A 57 5.52 15.21 -5.79
N ASP A 58 5.28 16.48 -6.16
CA ASP A 58 4.47 17.41 -5.37
C ASP A 58 2.96 17.12 -5.47
N TRP A 59 2.53 16.32 -6.46
CA TRP A 59 1.12 15.91 -6.61
C TRP A 59 0.67 14.86 -5.60
N GLY A 60 1.55 14.38 -4.72
CA GLY A 60 1.21 13.42 -3.68
C GLY A 60 0.76 12.07 -4.25
N GLY A 61 -0.19 11.40 -3.60
CA GLY A 61 -0.60 10.05 -4.00
C GLY A 61 0.47 8.98 -3.77
N HIS A 62 1.45 9.26 -2.92
CA HIS A 62 2.57 8.37 -2.63
C HIS A 62 2.09 7.19 -1.78
N LEU A 63 2.60 5.99 -2.08
CA LEU A 63 2.48 4.87 -1.17
C LEU A 63 3.49 5.08 -0.03
N GLN A 64 2.99 5.09 1.20
CA GLN A 64 3.79 5.25 2.41
C GLN A 64 3.82 3.90 3.13
N ILE A 65 5.00 3.36 3.42
CA ILE A 65 5.19 2.04 4.02
C ILE A 65 6.02 2.16 5.29
N ILE A 66 5.60 1.48 6.35
CA ILE A 66 6.46 1.19 7.50
C ILE A 66 6.97 -0.23 7.31
N ASP A 67 8.25 -0.39 6.92
CA ASP A 67 8.87 -1.70 6.65
C ASP A 67 9.19 -2.46 7.95
N ARG A 68 8.12 -2.86 8.64
CA ARG A 68 8.10 -3.64 9.89
C ARG A 68 6.88 -4.56 9.87
N ASP A 69 6.93 -5.63 10.65
CA ASP A 69 5.74 -6.43 10.90
C ASP A 69 4.72 -5.61 11.72
N HIS A 70 3.42 -5.77 11.48
CA HIS A 70 2.38 -5.00 12.18
C HIS A 70 2.46 -5.09 13.70
N SER A 71 2.92 -6.23 14.24
CA SER A 71 3.06 -6.43 15.69
C SER A 71 4.11 -5.53 16.32
N ASP A 72 5.08 -5.05 15.54
CA ASP A 72 6.21 -4.25 16.00
C ASP A 72 5.91 -2.74 15.94
N VAL A 73 4.75 -2.35 15.41
CA VAL A 73 4.36 -0.96 15.23
C VAL A 73 3.46 -0.53 16.38
N GLU A 74 3.97 0.40 17.20
CA GLU A 74 3.18 1.04 18.25
C GLU A 74 1.97 1.78 17.65
N MET A 75 0.83 1.71 18.33
CA MET A 75 -0.44 2.28 17.89
C MET A 75 -0.95 3.28 18.93
N VAL A 76 -1.31 4.50 18.52
CA VAL A 76 -1.74 5.55 19.47
C VAL A 76 -3.26 5.60 19.69
N SER A 77 -4.07 5.21 18.68
CA SER A 77 -5.54 5.43 18.61
C SER A 77 -5.93 6.94 18.70
N GLN A 78 -7.09 7.49 18.29
CA GLN A 78 -8.39 7.03 17.81
C GLN A 78 -9.02 8.23 17.05
N ALA A 79 -8.70 8.45 15.77
CA ALA A 79 -9.22 9.63 15.02
C ALA A 79 -9.52 9.37 13.54
N SER A 80 -9.67 8.12 13.14
CA SER A 80 -10.13 7.79 11.79
C SER A 80 -11.27 6.78 11.87
N TRP A 81 -12.27 6.98 11.01
CA TRP A 81 -13.52 6.22 10.87
C TRP A 81 -13.36 4.71 10.66
N LYS A 82 -12.12 4.18 10.61
CA LYS A 82 -11.79 2.77 10.36
C LYS A 82 -10.64 2.19 11.21
N GLY A 83 -10.34 2.76 12.37
CA GLY A 83 -9.44 2.11 13.33
C GLY A 83 -8.01 2.66 13.37
N LYS A 84 -7.18 1.92 14.11
CA LYS A 84 -5.92 2.34 14.73
C LYS A 84 -4.94 2.96 13.71
N THR A 85 -4.26 4.04 14.10
CA THR A 85 -3.16 4.66 13.33
C THR A 85 -1.81 4.39 13.98
N PRO A 86 -0.76 4.09 13.19
CA PRO A 86 0.61 3.97 13.70
C PRO A 86 1.03 5.21 14.48
N SER A 87 1.83 5.02 15.52
CA SER A 87 2.48 6.11 16.24
C SER A 87 3.48 6.84 15.37
N VAL A 88 3.62 8.14 15.64
CA VAL A 88 4.67 8.97 15.05
C VAL A 88 6.06 8.45 15.46
N SER A 89 6.17 7.77 16.61
CA SER A 89 7.40 7.11 17.08
C SER A 89 7.74 5.81 16.35
N SER A 90 6.81 5.21 15.61
CA SER A 90 6.96 3.82 15.15
C SER A 90 8.01 3.63 14.07
N SER A 91 8.32 4.66 13.27
CA SER A 91 9.43 4.74 12.30
C SER A 91 9.18 5.87 11.29
N ILE A 92 10.23 6.25 10.54
CA ILE A 92 10.07 7.08 9.35
C ILE A 92 9.59 6.16 8.21
N PRO A 93 8.43 6.43 7.59
CA PRO A 93 7.93 5.60 6.51
C PRO A 93 8.75 5.80 5.23
N ASP A 94 8.94 4.72 4.49
CA ASP A 94 9.40 4.78 3.11
C ASP A 94 8.30 5.39 2.23
N VAL A 95 8.68 6.32 1.37
CA VAL A 95 7.76 7.04 0.48
C VAL A 95 8.05 6.66 -0.96
N ILE A 96 7.08 6.00 -1.59
CA ILE A 96 7.20 5.48 -2.94
C ILE A 96 6.27 6.26 -3.87
N PRO A 97 6.83 7.15 -4.72
CA PRO A 97 6.00 7.92 -5.64
C PRO A 97 5.40 7.05 -6.75
N PRO A 98 4.20 7.38 -7.25
CA PRO A 98 3.47 6.57 -8.20
C PRO A 98 3.97 6.77 -9.64
N ARG A 99 5.23 6.40 -9.89
CA ARG A 99 5.90 6.57 -11.19
C ARG A 99 5.43 5.53 -12.21
N ALA A 100 5.49 5.89 -13.49
CA ALA A 100 5.16 5.01 -14.60
C ALA A 100 5.84 3.64 -14.50
N ASN A 101 5.06 2.59 -14.76
CA ASN A 101 5.51 1.19 -14.80
C ASN A 101 6.25 0.72 -13.53
N ARG A 102 5.95 1.34 -12.38
CA ARG A 102 6.50 0.90 -11.10
C ARG A 102 5.57 -0.12 -10.48
N PHE A 103 6.09 -1.32 -10.27
CA PHE A 103 5.46 -2.36 -9.48
C PHE A 103 6.06 -2.37 -8.07
N VAL A 104 5.21 -2.35 -7.05
CA VAL A 104 5.59 -2.44 -5.64
C VAL A 104 4.78 -3.58 -5.02
N ALA A 105 5.44 -4.51 -4.35
CA ALA A 105 4.78 -5.54 -3.57
C ALA A 105 5.39 -5.64 -2.17
N PHE A 106 4.56 -6.00 -1.20
CA PHE A 106 4.95 -6.09 0.21
C PHE A 106 4.11 -7.16 0.93
N LYS A 107 4.63 -7.64 2.05
CA LYS A 107 4.01 -8.69 2.86
C LYS A 107 2.68 -8.20 3.44
N SER A 108 1.70 -9.10 3.52
CA SER A 108 0.46 -8.84 4.25
C SER A 108 0.75 -8.54 5.73
N GLY A 109 0.01 -7.62 6.32
CA GLY A 109 0.33 -7.10 7.65
C GLY A 109 1.26 -5.89 7.66
N THR A 110 1.94 -5.55 6.56
CA THR A 110 2.75 -4.32 6.54
C THR A 110 1.86 -3.07 6.64
N TRP A 111 2.18 -2.17 7.56
CA TRP A 111 1.47 -0.90 7.70
C TRP A 111 1.76 0.01 6.52
N HIS A 112 0.71 0.49 5.87
CA HIS A 112 0.84 1.38 4.74
C HIS A 112 -0.35 2.32 4.59
N SER A 113 -0.16 3.38 3.82
CA SER A 113 -1.20 4.35 3.47
C SER A 113 -0.92 4.97 2.10
N VAL A 114 -1.91 5.67 1.55
CA VAL A 114 -1.73 6.47 0.33
C VAL A 114 -1.91 7.93 0.71
N SER A 115 -0.83 8.71 0.55
CA SER A 115 -0.88 10.15 0.80
C SER A 115 -1.90 10.81 -0.12
N ARG A 116 -2.44 11.95 0.32
CA ARG A 116 -3.47 12.65 -0.45
C ARG A 116 -2.93 13.03 -1.83
N VAL A 117 -3.72 12.83 -2.88
CA VAL A 117 -3.46 13.43 -4.19
C VAL A 117 -3.73 14.92 -4.07
N ASP A 118 -2.71 15.74 -4.30
CA ASP A 118 -2.80 17.19 -4.14
C ASP A 118 -3.75 17.82 -5.17
N LEU A 119 -4.33 18.97 -4.83
CA LEU A 119 -5.21 19.70 -5.74
C LEU A 119 -4.46 20.22 -6.98
N THR A 120 -3.16 20.46 -6.87
CA THR A 120 -2.29 20.89 -7.99
C THR A 120 -2.09 19.82 -9.07
N ALA A 121 -2.49 18.56 -8.82
CA ALA A 121 -2.54 17.54 -9.87
C ALA A 121 -3.55 17.89 -10.98
N GLY A 122 -4.52 18.77 -10.69
CA GLY A 122 -5.57 19.17 -11.62
C GLY A 122 -6.44 17.96 -12.01
N ASP A 123 -6.67 17.80 -13.32
CA ASP A 123 -7.47 16.70 -13.87
C ASP A 123 -6.70 15.37 -13.99
N ARG A 124 -5.42 15.34 -13.59
CA ARG A 124 -4.63 14.11 -13.62
C ARG A 124 -5.10 13.15 -12.55
N MET A 125 -5.31 11.91 -12.93
CA MET A 125 -5.69 10.84 -12.03
C MET A 125 -4.49 9.95 -11.73
N ARG A 126 -4.29 9.64 -10.45
CA ARG A 126 -3.35 8.59 -10.04
C ARG A 126 -3.97 7.25 -10.43
N ARG A 127 -3.39 6.59 -11.42
CA ARG A 127 -3.83 5.31 -11.98
C ARG A 127 -2.98 4.17 -11.44
N SER A 128 -3.64 3.13 -10.97
CA SER A 128 -2.97 1.92 -10.50
C SER A 128 -3.83 0.68 -10.68
N ILE A 129 -3.18 -0.46 -10.82
CA ILE A 129 -3.78 -1.77 -10.51
C ILE A 129 -3.28 -2.16 -9.12
N VAL A 130 -4.20 -2.49 -8.23
CA VAL A 130 -3.88 -3.01 -6.90
C VAL A 130 -4.42 -4.42 -6.75
N GLY A 131 -3.81 -5.21 -5.90
CA GLY A 131 -4.25 -6.58 -5.69
C GLY A 131 -3.55 -7.26 -4.54
N PHE A 132 -3.98 -8.49 -4.31
CA PHE A 132 -3.45 -9.36 -3.27
C PHE A 132 -2.96 -10.66 -3.88
N PHE A 133 -1.86 -11.19 -3.34
CA PHE A 133 -1.49 -12.58 -3.50
C PHE A 133 -2.24 -13.37 -2.42
N ILE A 134 -2.99 -14.40 -2.84
CA ILE A 134 -3.87 -15.16 -1.96
C ILE A 134 -3.57 -16.65 -2.02
N LYS A 135 -3.79 -17.34 -0.90
CA LYS A 135 -3.90 -18.80 -0.84
C LYS A 135 -5.38 -19.17 -0.83
N THR A 136 -5.80 -19.92 -1.85
CA THR A 136 -7.19 -20.41 -1.98
C THR A 136 -7.47 -21.66 -1.17
#